data_AF-A0A529FBY2-F1
#
_entry.id   AF-A0A529FBY2-F1
#
_cell.length_a   1.000
_cell.length_b   1.000
_cell.length_c   1.000
_cell.angle_alpha   90.00
_cell.angle_beta   90.00
_cell.angle_gamma   90.00
#
_symmetry.space_group_name_H-M   'P 1'
#
loop_
_entity.id
_entity.type
_entity.pdbx_description
1 polymer ?
#
loop_
_entity_poly.entity_id
_entity_poly.type
_entity_poly.pdbx_seq_one_letter_code
_entity_poly.pdbx_strand_id
1 'polypeptide(L)' 'MTDIATYNFAYLDEQTKRMIRRAILKGIAIPGYQVPFASREMPMPYGWGTGGVQVTASIIGPDDVLKVIDQGADDTTNA' A
#
# COMPACT_ATOMS: atom_id res chain seq x y z
N MET A 1 -3.38 -11.97 -25.94
CA MET A 1 -3.17 -10.91 -24.93
C MET A 1 -4.03 -11.29 -23.74
N THR A 2 -3.40 -11.78 -22.68
CA THR A 2 -4.09 -12.30 -21.49
C THR A 2 -4.85 -11.17 -20.81
N ASP A 3 -6.15 -11.34 -20.63
CA ASP A 3 -7.00 -10.49 -19.78
C ASP A 3 -6.50 -10.59 -18.32
N ILE A 4 -5.49 -9.79 -18.00
CA ILE A 4 -5.14 -9.47 -16.62
C ILE A 4 -6.26 -8.53 -16.16
N ALA A 5 -7.01 -8.92 -15.13
CA ALA A 5 -8.15 -8.18 -14.62
C ALA A 5 -7.94 -6.65 -14.62
N THR A 6 -8.95 -5.90 -15.07
CA THR A 6 -8.91 -4.44 -15.28
C THR A 6 -8.86 -3.66 -13.96
N TYR A 7 -7.77 -3.81 -13.21
CA TYR A 7 -7.50 -3.02 -12.02
C TYR A 7 -6.72 -1.76 -12.39
N ASN A 8 -6.89 -0.70 -11.59
CA ASN A 8 -5.99 0.44 -11.69
C ASN A 8 -4.56 -0.02 -11.35
N PHE A 9 -3.54 0.71 -11.83
CA PHE A 9 -2.17 0.45 -11.44
C PHE A 9 -2.06 0.42 -9.91
N ALA A 10 -1.39 -0.59 -9.35
CA ALA A 10 -1.31 -0.82 -7.90
C ALA A 10 -2.68 -0.95 -7.19
N TYR A 11 -3.69 -1.50 -7.87
CA TYR A 11 -5.04 -1.85 -7.37
C TYR A 11 -5.94 -0.67 -6.97
N LEU A 12 -5.45 0.25 -6.14
CA LEU A 12 -6.23 1.36 -5.59
C LEU A 12 -6.62 2.38 -6.66
N ASP A 13 -7.82 2.95 -6.54
CA ASP A 13 -8.22 4.11 -7.33
C ASP A 13 -7.40 5.37 -6.96
N GLU A 14 -7.37 6.35 -7.86
CA GLU A 14 -6.60 7.58 -7.68
C GLU A 14 -7.10 8.47 -6.53
N GLN A 15 -8.38 8.40 -6.17
CA GLN A 15 -8.91 9.17 -5.04
C GLN A 15 -8.36 8.62 -3.72
N THR A 16 -8.35 7.30 -3.56
CA THR A 16 -7.83 6.58 -2.40
C THR A 16 -6.32 6.83 -2.27
N LYS A 17 -5.54 6.68 -3.36
CA LYS A 17 -4.11 7.04 -3.37
C LYS A 17 -3.87 8.49 -2.98
N ARG A 18 -4.63 9.44 -3.55
CA ARG A 18 -4.51 10.87 -3.24
C ARG A 18 -4.78 11.15 -1.76
N MET A 19 -5.73 10.44 -1.14
CA MET A 19 -6.02 10.56 0.29
C MET A 19 -4.89 10.02 1.15
N ILE A 20 -4.39 8.82 0.85
CA ILE A 20 -3.26 8.21 1.56
C ILE A 20 -2.00 9.07 1.44
N ARG A 21 -1.68 9.59 0.24
CA ARG A 21 -0.56 10.51 0.01
C ARG A 21 -0.63 11.75 0.91
N ARG A 22 -1.82 12.35 1.11
CA ARG A 22 -2.00 13.46 2.06
C ARG A 22 -1.77 13.03 3.50
N ALA A 23 -2.19 11.84 3.89
CA ALA A 23 -1.95 11.30 5.23
C ALA A 23 -0.44 11.04 5.47
N ILE A 24 0.27 10.49 4.47
CA ILE A 24 1.73 10.31 4.51
C ILE A 24 2.44 11.65 4.72
N LEU A 25 2.09 12.68 3.94
CA LEU A 25 2.68 14.01 4.08
C LEU A 25 2.46 14.61 5.48
N LYS A 26 1.28 14.41 6.08
CA LYS A 26 1.01 14.80 7.47
C LYS A 26 1.85 14.01 8.48
N GLY A 27 2.04 12.71 8.26
CA GLY A 27 2.83 11.84 9.13
C GLY A 27 4.31 12.22 9.12
N ILE A 28 4.83 12.62 7.95
CA ILE A 28 6.19 13.17 7.82
C ILE A 28 6.32 14.50 8.57
N ALA A 29 5.33 15.39 8.42
CA ALA A 29 5.35 16.72 9.04
C ALA A 29 5.15 16.70 10.56
N ILE A 30 4.61 15.62 11.12
CA ILE A 30 4.33 15.48 12.56
C ILE A 30 4.90 14.14 13.06
N PRO A 31 6.22 14.05 13.29
CA PRO A 31 6.88 12.81 13.66
C PRO A 31 6.27 12.15 14.90
N GLY A 32 5.94 10.87 14.81
CA GLY A 32 5.35 10.08 15.90
C GLY A 32 3.83 10.22 16.05
N TYR A 33 3.18 11.16 15.37
CA TYR A 33 1.72 11.26 15.36
C TYR A 33 1.08 10.24 14.42
N GLN A 34 0.14 9.45 14.96
CA GLN A 34 -0.62 8.47 14.19
C GLN A 34 -1.71 9.16 13.38
N VAL A 35 -1.42 9.48 12.12
CA VAL A 35 -2.40 10.11 11.22
C VAL A 35 -3.48 9.10 10.83
N PRO A 36 -4.75 9.33 11.18
CA PRO A 36 -5.83 8.48 10.72
C PRO A 36 -6.00 8.61 9.20
N PHE A 37 -6.18 7.49 8.51
CA PHE A 37 -6.57 7.47 7.09
C PHE A 37 -7.65 6.41 6.85
N ALA A 38 -8.50 6.65 5.86
CA ALA A 38 -9.61 5.75 5.54
C ALA A 38 -9.10 4.54 4.72
N SER A 39 -8.85 3.44 5.42
CA SER A 39 -8.51 2.15 4.79
C SER A 39 -9.63 1.67 3.87
N ARG A 40 -9.26 0.97 2.79
CA ARG A 40 -10.17 0.20 1.94
C ARG A 40 -10.04 -1.28 2.22
N GLU A 41 -11.05 -2.03 1.79
CA GLU A 41 -10.94 -3.48 1.67
C GLU A 41 -9.87 -3.80 0.63
N MET A 42 -9.02 -4.76 0.98
CA MET A 42 -7.95 -5.27 0.14
C MET A 42 -8.21 -6.75 -0.10
N PRO A 43 -7.62 -7.37 -1.14
CA PRO A 43 -7.71 -8.81 -1.37
C PRO A 43 -6.85 -9.61 -0.36
N MET A 44 -6.89 -9.22 0.91
CA MET A 44 -6.27 -9.86 2.07
C MET A 44 -7.02 -9.45 3.35
N PRO A 45 -7.12 -10.34 4.35
CA PRO A 45 -7.83 -10.02 5.59
C PRO A 45 -7.17 -8.88 6.37
N TYR A 46 -7.97 -8.12 7.12
CA TYR A 46 -7.42 -7.21 8.12
C TYR A 46 -6.53 -7.98 9.10
N GLY A 47 -5.39 -7.37 9.46
CA GLY A 47 -4.34 -8.02 10.26
C GLY A 47 -3.19 -8.62 9.44
N TRP A 48 -3.37 -8.81 8.13
CA TRP A 48 -2.33 -9.36 7.23
C TRP A 48 -1.51 -8.27 6.52
N GLY A 49 -1.41 -7.07 7.10
CA GLY A 49 -0.60 -5.99 6.51
C GLY A 49 -1.33 -5.09 5.50
N THR A 50 -2.67 -5.09 5.46
CA THR A 50 -3.48 -4.27 4.55
C THR A 50 -3.10 -2.78 4.55
N GLY A 51 -2.70 -2.23 5.70
CA GLY A 51 -2.22 -0.84 5.81
C GLY A 51 -0.90 -0.61 5.08
N GLY A 52 0.06 -1.54 5.24
CA GLY A 52 1.35 -1.48 4.54
C GLY A 52 1.17 -1.57 3.03
N VAL A 53 0.34 -2.52 2.56
CA VAL A 53 0.04 -2.66 1.12
C VAL A 53 -0.59 -1.40 0.55
N GLN A 54 -1.53 -0.76 1.26
CA GLN A 54 -2.15 0.49 0.80
C GLN A 54 -1.17 1.66 0.74
N VAL A 55 -0.23 1.75 1.68
CA VAL A 55 0.86 2.74 1.64
C VAL A 55 1.76 2.47 0.44
N THR A 56 2.23 1.24 0.24
CA THR A 56 3.06 0.84 -0.92
C THR A 56 2.36 1.13 -2.23
N ALA A 57 1.10 0.72 -2.40
CA ALA A 57 0.29 0.97 -3.58
C ALA A 57 0.07 2.47 -3.89
N SER A 58 0.20 3.33 -2.87
CA SER A 58 0.07 4.77 -3.02
C SER A 58 1.37 5.46 -3.42
N ILE A 59 2.53 4.83 -3.27
CA ILE A 59 3.85 5.44 -3.52
C ILE A 59 4.65 4.75 -4.63
N ILE A 60 4.43 3.46 -4.88
CA ILE A 60 5.17 2.68 -5.88
C ILE A 60 4.94 3.23 -7.30
N GLY A 61 6.01 3.28 -8.09
CA GLY A 61 6.02 3.63 -9.51
C GLY A 61 6.37 2.44 -10.41
N PRO A 62 6.18 2.58 -11.74
CA PRO A 62 6.44 1.52 -12.71
C PRO A 62 7.93 1.11 -12.81
N ASP A 63 8.84 2.00 -12.42
CA ASP A 63 10.29 1.79 -12.51
C ASP A 63 10.93 1.40 -11.17
N ASP A 64 10.13 1.20 -10.12
CA ASP A 64 10.63 0.83 -8.80
C ASP A 64 11.00 -0.66 -8.74
N VAL A 65 12.01 -0.98 -7.92
CA VAL A 65 12.32 -2.35 -7.50
C VAL A 65 11.73 -2.60 -6.12
N LEU A 66 10.69 -3.42 -6.04
CA LEU A 66 10.01 -3.72 -4.77
C LEU A 66 10.66 -4.92 -4.07
N LYS A 67 11.09 -4.70 -2.82
CA LYS A 67 11.47 -5.75 -1.88
C LYS A 67 10.38 -5.88 -0.82
N VAL A 68 9.84 -7.07 -0.66
CA VAL A 68 8.92 -7.42 0.43
C VAL A 68 9.63 -8.41 1.35
N ILE A 69 9.45 -8.23 2.65
CA ILE A 69 9.91 -9.15 3.70
C ILE A 69 8.88 -9.23 4.81
N ASP A 70 8.79 -10.40 5.43
CA ASP A 70 8.13 -10.61 6.71
C ASP A 70 9.08 -11.44 7.58
N GLN A 71 9.13 -11.16 8.88
CA GLN A 71 10.07 -11.79 9.82
C GLN A 71 11.55 -11.75 9.38
N GLY A 72 11.93 -10.79 8.53
CA GLY A 72 13.30 -10.64 8.02
C GLY A 72 13.63 -11.45 6.76
N ALA A 73 12.69 -12.17 6.16
CA ALA A 73 12.91 -13.00 4.97
C ALA A 73 11.89 -12.72 3.84
N ASP A 74 12.28 -12.92 2.58
CA ASP A 74 11.40 -12.80 1.38
C ASP A 74 10.59 -14.06 1.08
N ASP A 75 10.96 -15.21 1.63
CA ASP A 75 10.36 -16.50 1.31
C ASP A 75 9.24 -16.92 2.26
N THR A 76 8.83 -16.01 3.15
CA THR A 76 7.74 -16.24 4.09
C THR A 76 6.38 -16.20 3.38
N THR A 77 5.36 -16.81 3.98
CA THR A 77 4.03 -16.94 3.38
C THR A 77 3.29 -15.62 3.11
N ASN A 78 3.67 -14.54 3.80
CA ASN A 78 2.97 -13.26 3.73
C ASN A 78 3.79 -12.18 2.99
N ALA A 79 5.11 -12.37 2.87
CA ALA A 79 5.95 -11.53 2.03
C ALA A 79 5.64 -11.76 0.55
#